data_AF-M6WBG6-F1
#
_entry.id   AF-M6WBG6-F1
#
_cell.length_a   1.000
_cell.length_b   1.000
_cell.length_c   1.000
_cell.angle_alpha   90.00
_cell.angle_beta   90.00
_cell.angle_gamma   90.00
#
_symmetry.space_group_name_H-M   'P 1'
#
loop_
_entity.id
_entity.type
_entity.pdbx_description
1 polymer ?
#
loop_
_entity_poly.entity_id
_entity_poly.type
_entity_poly.pdbx_seq_one_letter_code
_entity_poly.pdbx_strand_id
1 'polypeptide(L)'
;MGCNYLADQWKADFQSGKAQEDAAAQEASRAAQNRNNAEQGASNIAAAGISTQRREENILDHVLNKAGDALGDAWDGVKGAFGNNDASESLCFVSGTLVLTGTGLKAIDRVKIGDEVLAFNPETKDQSLKQVVRLFRNENTELLKINFGEGEEVRTTAGHRFFTENRGFVLACELSTKDILLDKAGEKISIHSIVKETHKEKIPVFNFEVEDYHTYYVGETCILVHNDSVKMLQEKIAANGELNGPLVNKGIDKILDQVNSFDKSKSGNVEAALKDFAKANGLSESSPEYKKLKELSADIAGSKSKGFNESRIEYYTQNKERIHTEALTGMYGDKIESIDGTKAVLKNGEGHIITNGKYDLQLDNKTNLNFKREHENMIGMKVSDPDYNMRPGNECFPTTNAVQADHAGAKPRDPSKQMVDDMLFTARGKGILNENNHTSGGTELQGYDGIIKLNKEYNLKVNMLKYPDNPTFDDKKAAIQGAIRNGNIVNAGGTFNVAGVGAHRNAIVGYDSKGWVVFDPYGNANTKGYNGNGMFAHYEYGKFNLGGNQAYYVTKD
;
A
#
# COMPACT_ATOMS: atom_id res chain seq x y z
N MET A 1 69.55 7.48 19.88
CA MET A 1 68.21 7.59 19.28
C MET A 1 68.39 8.06 17.85
N GLY A 2 68.29 7.18 16.86
CA GLY A 2 68.57 7.57 15.48
C GLY A 2 68.52 6.38 14.56
N CYS A 3 67.31 6.04 14.10
CA CYS A 3 67.04 5.48 12.77
C CYS A 3 65.52 5.22 12.69
N ASN A 4 64.85 5.84 11.70
CA ASN A 4 63.73 5.29 10.90
C ASN A 4 62.82 6.35 10.25
N TYR A 5 62.99 7.64 10.53
CA TYR A 5 62.10 8.66 9.97
C TYR A 5 62.12 8.74 8.41
N LEU A 6 63.27 8.50 7.79
CA LEU A 6 63.41 8.55 6.32
C LEU A 6 62.91 7.28 5.61
N ALA A 7 62.86 6.13 6.29
CA ALA A 7 62.37 4.88 5.70
C ALA A 7 60.84 4.79 5.71
N ASP A 8 60.20 5.42 6.71
CA ASP A 8 58.75 5.43 6.86
C ASP A 8 58.09 6.47 5.91
N GLN A 9 58.74 7.61 5.67
CA GLN A 9 58.28 8.58 4.64
C GLN A 9 58.33 7.98 3.24
N TRP A 10 59.41 7.27 2.88
CA TRP A 10 59.54 6.70 1.53
C TRP A 10 58.51 5.60 1.25
N LYS A 11 58.16 4.79 2.26
CA LYS A 11 57.08 3.81 2.15
C LYS A 11 55.69 4.44 2.05
N ALA A 12 55.44 5.53 2.79
CA ALA A 12 54.18 6.26 2.72
C ALA A 12 53.99 6.96 1.36
N ASP A 13 55.06 7.58 0.83
CA ASP A 13 55.04 8.25 -0.47
C ASP A 13 54.97 7.25 -1.63
N PHE A 14 55.59 6.07 -1.51
CA PHE A 14 55.47 4.99 -2.49
C PHE A 14 54.07 4.36 -2.50
N GLN A 15 53.44 4.17 -1.34
CA GLN A 15 52.07 3.64 -1.27
C GLN A 15 51.02 4.66 -1.73
N SER A 16 51.22 5.96 -1.46
CA SER A 16 50.31 7.02 -1.90
C SER A 16 50.42 7.29 -3.41
N GLY A 17 51.62 7.27 -3.98
CA GLY A 17 51.84 7.38 -5.43
C GLY A 17 51.21 6.22 -6.21
N LYS A 18 51.37 4.99 -5.71
CA LYS A 18 50.78 3.80 -6.35
C LYS A 18 49.25 3.77 -6.25
N ALA A 19 48.69 4.22 -5.13
CA ALA A 19 47.24 4.36 -4.97
C ALA A 19 46.65 5.44 -5.90
N GLN A 20 47.39 6.53 -6.18
CA GLN A 20 46.96 7.54 -7.15
C GLN A 20 47.06 7.06 -8.59
N GLU A 21 48.11 6.32 -8.96
CA GLU A 21 48.21 5.71 -10.30
C GLU A 21 47.14 4.64 -10.53
N ASP A 22 46.84 3.80 -9.53
CA ASP A 22 45.78 2.78 -9.63
C ASP A 22 44.38 3.40 -9.69
N ALA A 23 44.15 4.50 -8.96
CA ALA A 23 42.89 5.25 -9.03
C ALA A 23 42.71 5.95 -10.39
N ALA A 24 43.77 6.58 -10.92
CA ALA A 24 43.74 7.21 -12.23
C ALA A 24 43.58 6.17 -13.37
N ALA A 25 44.19 4.98 -13.24
CA ALA A 25 44.01 3.87 -14.17
C ALA A 25 42.59 3.29 -14.13
N GLN A 26 41.99 3.16 -12.94
CA GLN A 26 40.59 2.72 -12.79
C GLN A 26 39.60 3.77 -13.32
N GLU A 27 39.88 5.05 -13.13
CA GLU A 27 39.03 6.14 -13.61
C GLU A 27 39.14 6.30 -15.14
N ALA A 28 40.34 6.15 -15.70
CA ALA A 28 40.54 6.10 -17.16
C ALA A 28 39.90 4.86 -17.79
N SER A 29 39.96 3.69 -17.13
CA SER A 29 39.29 2.47 -17.59
C SER A 29 37.75 2.60 -17.54
N ARG A 30 37.20 3.18 -16.47
CA ARG A 30 35.77 3.52 -16.36
C ARG A 30 35.33 4.54 -17.39
N ALA A 31 36.14 5.56 -17.66
CA ALA A 31 35.84 6.56 -18.68
C ALA A 31 35.89 5.98 -20.10
N ALA A 32 36.81 5.04 -20.38
CA ALA A 32 36.89 4.33 -21.65
C ALA A 32 35.71 3.34 -21.82
N GLN A 33 35.33 2.61 -20.78
CA GLN A 33 34.14 1.77 -20.77
C GLN A 33 32.86 2.61 -20.95
N ASN A 34 32.73 3.75 -20.27
CA ASN A 34 31.57 4.62 -20.43
C ASN A 34 31.48 5.24 -21.83
N ARG A 35 32.60 5.55 -22.49
CA ARG A 35 32.60 6.01 -23.90
C ARG A 35 32.22 4.88 -24.86
N ASN A 36 32.78 3.70 -24.69
CA ASN A 36 32.41 2.53 -25.51
C ASN A 36 30.93 2.17 -25.31
N ASN A 37 30.40 2.28 -24.09
CA ASN A 37 28.99 2.02 -23.77
C ASN A 37 28.06 3.13 -24.30
N ALA A 38 28.51 4.39 -24.35
CA ALA A 38 27.77 5.49 -24.98
C ALA A 38 27.74 5.35 -26.52
N GLU A 39 28.85 4.92 -27.14
CA GLU A 39 28.94 4.68 -28.59
C GLU A 39 28.15 3.43 -29.01
N GLN A 40 28.19 2.35 -28.23
CA GLN A 40 27.34 1.16 -28.45
C GLN A 40 25.85 1.45 -28.13
N GLY A 41 25.55 2.25 -27.10
CA GLY A 41 24.19 2.69 -26.77
C GLY A 41 23.56 3.56 -27.85
N ALA A 42 24.31 4.51 -28.42
CA ALA A 42 23.86 5.32 -29.55
C ALA A 42 23.64 4.47 -30.82
N SER A 43 24.49 3.46 -31.06
CA SER A 43 24.31 2.49 -32.15
C SER A 43 23.07 1.60 -31.96
N ASN A 44 22.78 1.18 -30.72
CA ASN A 44 21.63 0.33 -30.40
C ASN A 44 20.29 1.08 -30.46
N ILE A 45 20.28 2.39 -30.18
CA ILE A 45 19.11 3.27 -30.35
C ILE A 45 18.89 3.61 -31.84
N ALA A 46 19.95 3.77 -32.63
CA ALA A 46 19.84 3.96 -34.08
C ALA A 46 19.41 2.69 -34.83
N ALA A 47 19.78 1.51 -34.33
CA ALA A 47 19.29 0.21 -34.83
C ALA A 47 17.82 -0.05 -34.44
N ALA A 48 17.32 0.59 -33.38
CA ALA A 48 15.92 0.58 -32.96
C ALA A 48 15.03 1.53 -33.78
N GLY A 49 15.30 1.63 -35.08
CA GLY A 49 14.36 2.22 -36.03
C GLY A 49 13.00 1.53 -35.86
N ILE A 50 12.03 2.32 -35.41
CA ILE A 50 10.64 1.93 -35.14
C ILE A 50 10.11 1.12 -36.35
N SER A 51 10.02 -0.19 -36.16
CA SER A 51 9.39 -1.13 -37.08
C SER A 51 8.41 -1.96 -36.26
N THR A 52 7.17 -1.50 -36.22
CA THR A 52 6.00 -2.27 -35.80
C THR A 52 5.82 -3.48 -36.71
N GLN A 53 6.43 -4.61 -36.36
CA GLN A 53 6.06 -5.90 -36.92
C GLN A 53 5.55 -6.82 -35.82
N ARG A 54 4.23 -7.08 -35.88
CA ARG A 54 3.56 -8.18 -35.19
C ARG A 54 4.38 -9.45 -35.39
N ARG A 55 4.75 -10.11 -34.29
CA ARG A 55 5.39 -11.42 -34.31
C ARG A 55 4.33 -12.49 -34.01
N GLU A 56 4.02 -13.31 -35.01
CA GLU A 56 3.14 -14.47 -34.90
C GLU A 56 3.84 -15.66 -34.19
N GLU A 57 3.05 -16.24 -33.28
CA GLU A 57 2.93 -17.60 -32.71
C GLU A 57 4.07 -18.64 -32.76
N ASN A 58 4.39 -19.21 -31.57
CA ASN A 58 4.23 -20.66 -31.25
C ASN A 58 4.96 -21.16 -29.98
N ILE A 59 5.59 -20.28 -29.18
CA ILE A 59 6.35 -20.73 -27.98
C ILE A 59 5.67 -20.34 -26.65
N LEU A 60 4.98 -19.19 -26.58
CA LEU A 60 4.35 -18.69 -25.34
C LEU A 60 3.05 -19.43 -24.93
N ASP A 61 2.27 -19.95 -25.87
CA ASP A 61 0.99 -20.62 -25.57
C ASP A 61 1.16 -21.95 -24.82
N HIS A 62 2.34 -22.57 -24.91
CA HIS A 62 2.64 -23.81 -24.20
C HIS A 62 3.00 -23.58 -22.72
N VAL A 63 3.48 -22.38 -22.36
CA VAL A 63 3.90 -22.01 -21.00
C VAL A 63 2.69 -21.70 -20.13
N LEU A 64 1.67 -21.06 -20.69
CA LEU A 64 0.44 -20.68 -19.98
C LEU A 64 -0.38 -21.89 -19.49
N ASN A 65 -0.21 -23.07 -20.10
CA ASN A 65 -1.05 -24.25 -19.83
C ASN A 65 -0.43 -25.30 -18.87
N LYS A 66 0.79 -25.12 -18.35
CA LYS A 66 1.50 -26.16 -17.55
C LYS A 66 1.98 -25.73 -16.15
N ALA A 67 1.72 -24.50 -15.72
CA ALA A 67 2.28 -23.95 -14.48
C ALA A 67 1.68 -24.50 -13.17
N GLY A 68 0.57 -25.24 -13.21
CA GLY A 68 -0.21 -25.60 -12.01
C GLY A 68 0.36 -26.73 -11.13
N ASP A 69 0.91 -27.79 -11.72
CA ASP A 69 1.08 -29.06 -11.00
C ASP A 69 2.50 -29.36 -10.49
N ALA A 70 3.51 -28.56 -10.87
CA ALA A 70 4.93 -28.82 -10.55
C ALA A 70 5.51 -27.96 -9.42
N LEU A 71 4.73 -27.01 -8.88
CA LEU A 71 5.18 -26.03 -7.89
C LEU A 71 5.23 -26.57 -6.44
N GLY A 72 4.44 -27.59 -6.11
CA GLY A 72 4.29 -28.10 -4.73
C GLY A 72 5.56 -28.74 -4.16
N ASP A 73 6.22 -29.60 -4.94
CA ASP A 73 7.36 -30.40 -4.46
C ASP A 73 8.68 -29.60 -4.37
N ALA A 74 8.78 -28.49 -5.12
CA ALA A 74 9.96 -27.62 -5.12
C ALA A 74 10.03 -26.72 -3.87
N TRP A 75 8.86 -26.33 -3.34
CA TRP A 75 8.72 -25.37 -2.24
C TRP A 75 9.23 -25.91 -0.89
N ASP A 76 9.04 -27.20 -0.62
CA ASP A 76 9.51 -27.83 0.63
C ASP A 76 11.04 -27.99 0.68
N GLY A 77 11.71 -28.11 -0.48
CA GLY A 77 13.16 -28.15 -0.57
C GLY A 77 13.84 -26.82 -0.23
N VAL A 78 13.18 -25.70 -0.52
CA VAL A 78 13.72 -24.33 -0.31
C VAL A 78 13.76 -23.96 1.17
N LYS A 79 12.76 -24.36 1.98
CA LYS A 79 12.74 -24.14 3.45
C LYS A 79 13.94 -24.79 4.15
N GLY A 80 14.39 -25.95 3.66
CA GLY A 80 15.55 -26.67 4.20
C GLY A 80 16.89 -26.01 3.87
N ALA A 81 16.99 -25.31 2.72
CA ALA A 81 18.24 -24.74 2.24
C ALA A 81 18.49 -23.29 2.69
N PHE A 82 17.43 -22.52 2.98
CA PHE A 82 17.57 -21.08 3.28
C PHE A 82 17.35 -20.68 4.74
N GLY A 83 16.82 -21.54 5.60
CA GLY A 83 16.56 -21.23 7.01
C GLY A 83 15.39 -20.24 7.20
N ASN A 84 14.68 -20.38 8.32
CA ASN A 84 13.48 -19.59 8.64
C ASN A 84 13.82 -18.13 9.02
N ASN A 85 14.18 -17.27 8.07
CA ASN A 85 14.34 -15.83 8.32
C ASN A 85 13.70 -14.97 7.20
N ASP A 86 13.31 -13.74 7.55
CA ASP A 86 12.69 -12.66 6.72
C ASP A 86 13.44 -12.35 5.40
N ALA A 87 14.62 -12.93 5.19
CA ALA A 87 15.44 -12.79 3.99
C ALA A 87 14.80 -13.34 2.71
N SER A 88 13.86 -14.30 2.84
CA SER A 88 13.14 -14.92 1.72
C SER A 88 11.94 -14.11 1.19
N GLU A 89 11.54 -13.03 1.89
CA GLU A 89 10.31 -12.28 1.60
C GLU A 89 10.53 -10.90 0.95
N SER A 90 11.79 -10.47 0.80
CA SER A 90 12.11 -9.21 0.12
C SER A 90 12.22 -9.41 -1.40
N LEU A 91 11.71 -8.45 -2.16
CA LEU A 91 11.77 -8.39 -3.63
C LEU A 91 12.70 -7.23 -4.04
N CYS A 92 14.01 -7.36 -3.89
CA CYS A 92 14.92 -6.23 -4.03
C CYS A 92 16.26 -6.61 -4.64
N PHE A 93 16.92 -5.63 -5.24
CA PHE A 93 18.29 -5.75 -5.72
C PHE A 93 19.24 -4.90 -4.89
N VAL A 94 20.51 -5.26 -4.84
CA VAL A 94 21.53 -4.43 -4.18
C VAL A 94 21.71 -3.08 -4.88
N SER A 95 22.25 -2.11 -4.14
CA SER A 95 22.72 -0.84 -4.70
C SER A 95 23.62 -1.07 -5.92
N GLY A 96 23.49 -0.23 -6.95
CA GLY A 96 24.30 -0.34 -8.18
C GLY A 96 23.75 -1.28 -9.25
N THR A 97 22.76 -2.13 -8.97
CA THR A 97 22.10 -2.95 -10.01
C THR A 97 21.53 -2.04 -11.10
N LEU A 98 21.92 -2.27 -12.35
CA LEU A 98 21.49 -1.44 -13.47
C LEU A 98 20.05 -1.76 -13.88
N VAL A 99 19.30 -0.72 -14.24
CA VAL A 99 17.91 -0.76 -14.69
C VAL A 99 17.84 -0.07 -16.05
N LEU A 100 17.14 -0.67 -17.01
CA LEU A 100 16.96 -0.08 -18.33
C LEU A 100 15.89 1.02 -18.31
N THR A 101 16.33 2.28 -18.38
CA THR A 101 15.46 3.46 -18.48
C THR A 101 15.32 3.92 -19.93
N GLY A 102 14.35 4.80 -20.20
CA GLY A 102 14.22 5.50 -21.49
C GLY A 102 15.46 6.33 -21.87
N THR A 103 16.34 6.60 -20.91
CA THR A 103 17.61 7.34 -21.10
C THR A 103 18.86 6.45 -21.04
N GLY A 104 18.70 5.13 -20.98
CA GLY A 104 19.80 4.15 -20.85
C GLY A 104 19.85 3.48 -19.48
N LEU A 105 20.96 2.79 -19.19
CA LEU A 105 21.13 2.05 -17.93
C LEU A 105 21.35 3.00 -16.75
N LYS A 106 20.54 2.83 -15.70
CA LYS A 106 20.59 3.62 -14.48
C LYS A 106 20.66 2.71 -13.26
N ALA A 107 21.55 3.00 -12.32
CA ALA A 107 21.61 2.24 -11.07
C ALA A 107 20.30 2.35 -10.27
N ILE A 108 19.82 1.24 -9.72
CA ILE A 108 18.51 1.11 -9.08
C ILE A 108 18.34 2.06 -7.89
N ASP A 109 19.40 2.32 -7.13
CA ASP A 109 19.44 3.26 -6.01
C ASP A 109 19.34 4.73 -6.45
N ARG A 110 19.47 5.01 -7.76
CA ARG A 110 19.35 6.35 -8.36
C ARG A 110 18.06 6.54 -9.14
N VAL A 111 17.24 5.49 -9.29
CA VAL A 111 15.92 5.58 -9.91
C VAL A 111 14.99 6.42 -9.02
N LYS A 112 14.18 7.26 -9.65
CA LYS A 112 13.27 8.21 -9.00
C LYS A 112 11.85 8.03 -9.52
N ILE A 113 10.88 8.41 -8.70
CA ILE A 113 9.48 8.52 -9.14
C ILE A 113 9.42 9.48 -10.33
N GLY A 114 8.72 9.05 -11.39
CA GLY A 114 8.61 9.75 -12.66
C GLY A 114 9.70 9.42 -13.68
N ASP A 115 10.75 8.66 -13.32
CA ASP A 115 11.65 8.09 -14.33
C ASP A 115 10.88 7.07 -15.19
N GLU A 116 11.18 7.00 -16.48
CA GLU A 116 10.60 6.00 -17.38
C GLU A 116 11.52 4.79 -17.52
N VAL A 117 10.99 3.60 -17.26
CA VAL A 117 11.69 2.31 -17.43
C VAL A 117 11.08 1.53 -18.57
N LEU A 118 11.90 0.76 -19.29
CA LEU A 118 11.37 -0.19 -20.26
C LEU A 118 10.68 -1.31 -19.50
N ALA A 119 9.42 -1.55 -19.83
CA ALA A 119 8.59 -2.59 -19.24
C ALA A 119 8.01 -3.47 -20.35
N PHE A 120 7.67 -4.71 -20.01
CA PHE A 120 7.07 -5.67 -20.92
C PHE A 120 5.91 -6.39 -20.24
N ASN A 121 4.77 -6.45 -20.90
CA ASN A 121 3.63 -7.23 -20.46
C ASN A 121 3.63 -8.58 -21.21
N PRO A 122 3.93 -9.71 -20.53
CA PRO A 122 4.00 -11.02 -21.18
C PRO A 122 2.66 -11.54 -21.73
N GLU A 123 1.53 -11.05 -21.23
CA GLU A 123 0.19 -11.46 -21.66
C GLU A 123 -0.20 -10.78 -22.98
N THR A 124 0.02 -9.46 -23.06
CA THR A 124 -0.31 -8.68 -24.26
C THR A 124 0.83 -8.61 -25.27
N LYS A 125 2.04 -9.01 -24.86
CA LYS A 125 3.30 -8.89 -25.61
C LYS A 125 3.65 -7.44 -25.96
N ASP A 126 3.14 -6.48 -25.18
CA ASP A 126 3.49 -5.07 -25.34
C ASP A 126 4.79 -4.74 -24.60
N GLN A 127 5.69 -4.02 -25.26
CA GLN A 127 6.90 -3.47 -24.67
C GLN A 127 6.86 -1.95 -24.80
N SER A 128 6.81 -1.25 -23.67
CA SER A 128 6.69 0.20 -23.65
C SER A 128 7.42 0.82 -22.45
N LEU A 129 7.73 2.12 -22.57
CA LEU A 129 8.25 2.89 -21.46
C LEU A 129 7.11 3.17 -20.48
N LYS A 130 7.33 2.87 -19.21
CA LYS A 130 6.38 3.05 -18.11
C LYS A 130 7.00 3.85 -16.98
N GLN A 131 6.19 4.67 -16.32
CA GLN A 131 6.68 5.51 -15.23
C GLN A 131 6.91 4.70 -13.97
N VAL A 132 7.98 5.05 -13.26
CA VAL A 132 8.20 4.61 -11.89
C VAL A 132 7.26 5.40 -10.97
N VAL A 133 6.34 4.73 -10.29
CA VAL A 133 5.31 5.37 -9.46
C VAL A 133 5.62 5.32 -7.97
N ARG A 134 6.50 4.41 -7.54
CA ARG A 134 6.89 4.24 -6.13
C ARG A 134 8.29 3.68 -5.99
N LEU A 135 8.98 3.99 -4.88
CA LEU A 135 10.29 3.44 -4.54
C LEU A 135 10.21 2.65 -3.23
N PHE A 136 10.97 1.56 -3.15
CA PHE A 136 11.12 0.72 -1.98
C PHE A 136 12.60 0.63 -1.60
N ARG A 137 12.89 0.78 -0.31
CA ARG A 137 14.25 0.63 0.23
C ARG A 137 14.20 -0.20 1.50
N ASN A 138 14.93 -1.30 1.50
CA ASN A 138 15.00 -2.25 2.59
C ASN A 138 16.48 -2.60 2.86
N GLU A 139 16.71 -3.50 3.82
CA GLU A 139 18.04 -4.06 4.06
C GLU A 139 17.94 -5.58 4.27
N ASN A 140 18.90 -6.35 3.77
CA ASN A 140 18.90 -7.81 3.88
C ASN A 140 20.33 -8.35 4.14
N THR A 141 20.44 -9.42 4.93
CA THR A 141 21.70 -10.13 5.20
C THR A 141 21.90 -11.34 4.29
N GLU A 142 20.85 -11.85 3.64
CA GLU A 142 20.99 -12.97 2.69
C GLU A 142 20.61 -12.52 1.28
N LEU A 143 21.47 -12.85 0.33
CA LEU A 143 21.34 -12.51 -1.07
C LEU A 143 21.63 -13.73 -1.93
N LEU A 144 21.14 -13.69 -3.17
CA LEU A 144 21.53 -14.57 -4.24
C LEU A 144 22.34 -13.78 -5.24
N LYS A 145 23.50 -14.32 -5.57
CA LYS A 145 24.34 -13.86 -6.67
C LYS A 145 24.11 -14.77 -7.86
N ILE A 146 23.52 -14.21 -8.91
CA ILE A 146 23.22 -14.91 -10.16
C ILE A 146 24.21 -14.43 -11.22
N ASN A 147 24.94 -15.35 -11.84
CA ASN A 147 25.88 -15.07 -12.91
C ASN A 147 25.31 -15.54 -14.25
N PHE A 148 25.37 -14.68 -15.26
CA PHE A 148 24.84 -14.93 -16.61
C PHE A 148 25.93 -15.16 -17.66
N GLY A 149 27.20 -15.15 -17.26
CA GLY A 149 28.34 -15.24 -18.17
C GLY A 149 28.99 -13.92 -18.51
N GLU A 150 30.14 -14.01 -19.17
CA GLU A 150 30.92 -12.86 -19.68
C GLU A 150 31.25 -11.77 -18.64
N GLY A 151 31.21 -12.13 -17.35
CA GLY A 151 31.48 -11.20 -16.24
C GLY A 151 30.24 -10.51 -15.68
N GLU A 152 29.05 -10.74 -16.23
CA GLU A 152 27.81 -10.15 -15.73
C GLU A 152 27.24 -10.94 -14.54
N GLU A 153 26.86 -10.19 -13.50
CA GLU A 153 26.17 -10.72 -12.33
C GLU A 153 25.09 -9.76 -11.83
N VAL A 154 24.02 -10.33 -11.29
CA VAL A 154 23.00 -9.59 -10.53
C VAL A 154 22.94 -10.16 -9.12
N ARG A 155 22.92 -9.27 -8.11
CA ARG A 155 22.69 -9.66 -6.72
C ARG A 155 21.31 -9.22 -6.29
N THR A 156 20.52 -10.19 -5.86
CA THR A 156 19.09 -10.05 -5.59
C THR A 156 18.74 -10.74 -4.30
N THR A 157 17.62 -10.37 -3.70
CA THR A 157 17.01 -11.13 -2.63
C THR A 157 16.33 -12.40 -3.20
N ALA A 158 16.14 -13.42 -2.37
CA ALA A 158 15.65 -14.73 -2.79
C ALA A 158 14.24 -14.70 -3.41
N GLY A 159 13.40 -13.74 -2.99
CA GLY A 159 12.02 -13.63 -3.46
C GLY A 159 11.86 -12.99 -4.85
N HIS A 160 12.88 -12.34 -5.41
CA HIS A 160 12.71 -11.56 -6.64
C HIS A 160 12.39 -12.46 -7.84
N ARG A 161 11.42 -12.06 -8.69
CA ARG A 161 10.96 -12.89 -9.81
C ARG A 161 11.64 -12.52 -11.12
N PHE A 162 12.15 -13.53 -11.82
CA PHE A 162 12.75 -13.43 -13.15
C PHE A 162 11.85 -14.10 -14.17
N PHE A 163 11.64 -13.47 -15.32
CA PHE A 163 10.87 -14.09 -16.39
C PHE A 163 11.73 -15.12 -17.15
N THR A 164 11.28 -16.37 -17.17
CA THR A 164 11.91 -17.46 -17.89
C THR A 164 11.05 -17.92 -19.06
N GLU A 165 11.68 -18.26 -20.19
CA GLU A 165 11.00 -18.76 -21.39
C GLU A 165 10.23 -20.06 -21.10
N ASN A 166 10.76 -20.90 -20.23
CA ASN A 166 10.26 -22.25 -19.97
C ASN A 166 9.22 -22.33 -18.84
N ARG A 167 9.16 -21.35 -17.92
CA ARG A 167 8.34 -21.42 -16.69
C ARG A 167 7.61 -20.13 -16.35
N GLY A 168 7.78 -19.05 -17.12
CA GLY A 168 7.23 -17.74 -16.77
C GLY A 168 8.00 -17.09 -15.61
N PHE A 169 7.33 -16.34 -14.74
CA PHE A 169 8.01 -15.70 -13.61
C PHE A 169 8.39 -16.72 -12.52
N VAL A 170 9.69 -16.87 -12.28
CA VAL A 170 10.27 -17.80 -11.29
C VAL A 170 11.00 -17.02 -10.20
N LEU A 171 10.88 -17.44 -8.94
CA LEU A 171 11.61 -16.85 -7.82
C LEU A 171 13.12 -17.04 -7.98
N ALA A 172 13.91 -16.07 -7.57
CA ALA A 172 15.37 -16.12 -7.68
C ALA A 172 15.96 -17.36 -6.98
N CYS A 173 15.39 -17.80 -5.86
CA CYS A 173 15.81 -19.01 -5.15
C CYS A 173 15.40 -20.33 -5.82
N GLU A 174 14.45 -20.29 -6.75
CA GLU A 174 13.96 -21.45 -7.52
C GLU A 174 14.54 -21.51 -8.94
N LEU A 175 15.31 -20.49 -9.33
CA LEU A 175 16.07 -20.52 -10.56
C LEU A 175 17.14 -21.60 -10.49
N SER A 176 17.42 -22.17 -11.65
CA SER A 176 18.47 -23.16 -11.87
C SER A 176 19.21 -22.84 -13.16
N THR A 177 20.38 -23.45 -13.35
CA THR A 177 21.13 -23.33 -14.61
C THR A 177 20.43 -23.95 -15.82
N LYS A 178 19.27 -24.60 -15.63
CA LYS A 178 18.42 -25.13 -16.70
C LYS A 178 17.38 -24.11 -17.18
N ASP A 179 17.19 -23.02 -16.45
CA ASP A 179 16.25 -21.97 -16.84
C ASP A 179 16.88 -21.04 -17.86
N ILE A 180 16.05 -20.62 -18.81
CA ILE A 180 16.42 -19.72 -19.89
C ILE A 180 15.68 -18.42 -19.67
N LEU A 181 16.41 -17.34 -19.43
CA LEU A 181 15.85 -16.00 -19.33
C LEU A 181 15.81 -15.36 -20.72
N LEU A 182 15.05 -14.28 -20.85
CA LEU A 182 14.96 -13.52 -22.09
C LEU A 182 15.41 -12.09 -21.87
N ASP A 183 16.20 -11.57 -22.81
CA ASP A 183 16.57 -10.17 -22.86
C ASP A 183 15.42 -9.30 -23.43
N LYS A 184 15.62 -7.98 -23.50
CA LYS A 184 14.68 -7.03 -24.12
C LYS A 184 14.39 -7.26 -25.63
N ALA A 185 15.19 -8.06 -26.32
CA ALA A 185 15.01 -8.45 -27.71
C ALA A 185 14.40 -9.86 -27.87
N GLY A 186 14.22 -10.58 -26.76
CA GLY A 186 13.76 -11.97 -26.73
C GLY A 186 14.86 -12.99 -27.00
N GLU A 187 16.13 -12.59 -26.91
CA GLU A 187 17.27 -13.49 -27.02
C GLU A 187 17.50 -14.25 -25.71
N LYS A 188 17.98 -15.49 -25.85
CA LYS A 188 18.11 -16.43 -24.73
C LYS A 188 19.34 -16.11 -23.88
N ILE A 189 19.12 -15.91 -22.59
CA ILE A 189 20.17 -15.75 -21.58
C ILE A 189 20.22 -17.01 -20.72
N SER A 190 21.40 -17.62 -20.62
CA SER A 190 21.62 -18.81 -19.79
C SER A 190 22.14 -18.41 -18.41
N ILE A 191 21.68 -19.10 -17.37
CA ILE A 191 22.22 -18.91 -16.02
C ILE A 191 23.43 -19.84 -15.83
N HIS A 192 24.61 -19.27 -15.53
CA HIS A 192 25.83 -20.05 -15.32
C HIS A 192 25.98 -20.54 -13.89
N SER A 193 25.68 -19.69 -12.90
CA SER A 193 25.76 -20.06 -11.50
C SER A 193 24.86 -19.22 -10.64
N ILE A 194 24.32 -19.83 -9.59
CA ILE A 194 23.56 -19.16 -8.53
C ILE A 194 24.24 -19.49 -7.22
N VAL A 195 24.65 -18.48 -6.46
CA VAL A 195 25.36 -18.62 -5.21
C VAL A 195 24.60 -17.88 -4.11
N LYS A 196 24.29 -18.58 -3.00
CA LYS A 196 23.78 -17.93 -1.79
C LYS A 196 24.92 -17.21 -1.09
N GLU A 197 24.71 -15.94 -0.78
CA GLU A 197 25.59 -15.11 0.02
C GLU A 197 24.90 -14.77 1.35
N THR A 198 25.60 -15.01 2.47
CA THR A 198 25.16 -14.56 3.80
C THR A 198 26.19 -13.57 4.35
N HIS A 199 25.73 -12.38 4.66
CA HIS A 199 26.54 -11.26 5.13
C HIS A 199 26.35 -11.03 6.62
N LYS A 200 27.41 -10.61 7.32
CA LYS A 200 27.36 -10.31 8.76
C LYS A 200 26.59 -9.03 9.06
N GLU A 201 26.61 -8.09 8.12
CA GLU A 201 25.94 -6.80 8.22
C GLU A 201 24.78 -6.74 7.21
N LYS A 202 23.79 -5.90 7.50
CA LYS A 202 22.64 -5.68 6.63
C LYS A 202 23.07 -4.88 5.40
N ILE A 203 22.78 -5.39 4.20
CA ILE A 203 23.08 -4.73 2.93
C ILE A 203 21.83 -3.96 2.47
N PRO A 204 21.95 -2.67 2.11
CA PRO A 204 20.85 -1.91 1.50
C PRO A 204 20.41 -2.51 0.16
N VAL A 205 19.11 -2.72 0.04
CA VAL A 205 18.47 -3.26 -1.18
C VAL A 205 17.30 -2.36 -1.59
N PHE A 206 17.05 -2.32 -2.90
CA PHE A 206 16.15 -1.37 -3.55
C PHE A 206 15.19 -2.11 -4.49
N ASN A 207 13.98 -1.58 -4.62
CA ASN A 207 13.00 -1.95 -5.63
C ASN A 207 12.14 -0.73 -5.96
N PHE A 208 11.33 -0.79 -7.00
CA PHE A 208 10.40 0.27 -7.34
C PHE A 208 9.18 -0.30 -8.07
N GLU A 209 8.09 0.46 -8.02
CA GLU A 209 6.85 0.12 -8.71
C GLU A 209 6.80 0.85 -10.06
N VAL A 210 6.36 0.12 -11.07
CA VAL A 210 6.26 0.52 -12.48
C VAL A 210 4.79 0.48 -12.85
N GLU A 211 4.30 1.59 -13.38
CA GLU A 211 2.92 1.76 -13.83
C GLU A 211 2.51 0.67 -14.84
N ASP A 212 1.26 0.23 -14.75
CA ASP A 212 0.56 -0.75 -15.58
C ASP A 212 1.15 -2.17 -15.59
N TYR A 213 2.42 -2.31 -15.99
CA TYR A 213 3.00 -3.60 -16.40
C TYR A 213 3.72 -4.31 -15.30
N HIS A 214 4.07 -3.57 -14.24
CA HIS A 214 4.66 -4.16 -13.05
C HIS A 214 5.98 -4.93 -13.33
N THR A 215 6.64 -4.62 -14.43
CA THR A 215 7.90 -5.26 -14.87
C THR A 215 8.94 -4.22 -15.23
N TYR A 216 10.20 -4.60 -15.18
CA TYR A 216 11.31 -3.80 -15.66
C TYR A 216 12.49 -4.70 -16.02
N TYR A 217 13.50 -4.13 -16.69
CA TYR A 217 14.71 -4.86 -17.07
C TYR A 217 15.90 -4.48 -16.18
N VAL A 218 16.66 -5.49 -15.74
CA VAL A 218 17.86 -5.32 -14.91
C VAL A 218 19.13 -5.90 -15.54
N GLY A 219 20.28 -5.38 -15.16
CA GLY A 219 21.59 -5.81 -15.69
C GLY A 219 21.94 -5.15 -17.04
N GLU A 220 23.14 -5.44 -17.52
CA GLU A 220 23.63 -5.02 -18.84
C GLU A 220 22.95 -5.80 -19.96
N THR A 221 22.69 -7.10 -19.74
CA THR A 221 21.91 -7.93 -20.66
C THR A 221 20.41 -7.67 -20.62
N CYS A 222 19.93 -6.74 -19.78
CA CYS A 222 18.53 -6.33 -19.72
C CYS A 222 17.59 -7.52 -19.55
N ILE A 223 17.62 -8.11 -18.36
CA ILE A 223 16.83 -9.28 -17.96
C ILE A 223 15.49 -8.85 -17.39
N LEU A 224 14.39 -9.42 -17.89
CA LEU A 224 13.05 -9.06 -17.45
C LEU A 224 12.74 -9.60 -16.06
N VAL A 225 12.34 -8.70 -15.16
CA VAL A 225 11.97 -8.99 -13.78
C VAL A 225 10.63 -8.33 -13.43
N HIS A 226 9.98 -8.81 -12.37
CA HIS A 226 8.68 -8.31 -11.93
C HIS A 226 8.77 -7.60 -10.57
N ASN A 227 8.03 -6.50 -10.40
CA ASN A 227 7.94 -5.73 -9.15
C ASN A 227 6.92 -6.30 -8.13
N ASP A 228 6.74 -7.63 -8.14
CA ASP A 228 5.51 -8.36 -7.85
C ASP A 228 4.97 -8.35 -6.40
N SER A 229 4.42 -7.22 -5.98
CA SER A 229 3.72 -7.14 -4.69
C SER A 229 2.26 -7.64 -4.77
N VAL A 230 1.69 -7.85 -5.96
CA VAL A 230 0.24 -8.04 -6.18
C VAL A 230 -0.14 -9.42 -6.76
N LYS A 231 0.64 -10.00 -7.69
CA LYS A 231 0.37 -11.35 -8.23
C LYS A 231 0.75 -12.42 -7.20
N MET A 232 1.76 -12.17 -6.37
CA MET A 232 2.03 -12.98 -5.17
C MET A 232 0.82 -13.07 -4.24
N LEU A 233 -0.03 -12.04 -4.18
CA LEU A 233 -1.25 -12.07 -3.36
C LEU A 233 -2.33 -12.97 -3.99
N GLN A 234 -2.50 -12.88 -5.31
CA GLN A 234 -3.51 -13.65 -6.05
C GLN A 234 -3.14 -15.15 -6.13
N GLU A 235 -1.86 -15.47 -6.37
CA GLU A 235 -1.35 -16.85 -6.42
C GLU A 235 -1.31 -17.51 -5.03
N LYS A 236 -1.04 -16.74 -3.95
CA LYS A 236 -1.15 -17.21 -2.56
C LYS A 236 -2.59 -17.50 -2.14
N ILE A 237 -3.57 -16.76 -2.65
CA ILE A 237 -5.00 -17.01 -2.39
C ILE A 237 -5.46 -18.31 -3.07
N ALA A 238 -4.87 -18.65 -4.22
CA ALA A 238 -5.23 -19.83 -4.99
C ALA A 238 -4.52 -21.12 -4.54
N ALA A 239 -3.26 -21.06 -4.07
CA ALA A 239 -2.43 -22.26 -3.94
C ALA A 239 -2.34 -22.91 -2.54
N ASN A 240 -2.15 -22.17 -1.44
CA ASN A 240 -1.71 -22.80 -0.17
C ASN A 240 -2.17 -22.05 1.10
N GLY A 241 -3.37 -22.31 1.63
CA GLY A 241 -3.60 -21.99 3.05
C GLY A 241 -2.69 -22.89 3.91
N GLU A 242 -1.61 -22.46 4.57
CA GLU A 242 -1.02 -21.15 4.85
C GLU A 242 0.52 -21.29 4.94
N LEU A 243 1.26 -20.17 5.08
CA LEU A 243 2.06 -19.83 6.28
C LEU A 243 2.67 -18.43 6.01
N ASN A 244 2.41 -17.43 6.88
CA ASN A 244 2.58 -15.97 6.65
C ASN A 244 1.52 -15.27 5.78
N GLY A 245 0.45 -15.97 5.43
CA GLY A 245 -0.63 -15.46 4.57
C GLY A 245 -1.83 -14.88 5.33
N PRO A 246 -3.05 -14.98 4.78
CA PRO A 246 -4.27 -14.30 5.24
C PRO A 246 -4.72 -14.55 6.69
N LEU A 247 -4.24 -15.56 7.41
CA LEU A 247 -4.77 -15.94 8.73
C LEU A 247 -4.06 -15.24 9.89
N VAL A 248 -2.75 -14.97 9.77
CA VAL A 248 -2.04 -14.03 10.65
C VAL A 248 -2.56 -12.61 10.43
N ASN A 249 -2.82 -12.22 9.17
CA ASN A 249 -3.47 -10.94 8.85
C ASN A 249 -4.90 -10.87 9.36
N LYS A 250 -5.73 -11.92 9.18
CA LYS A 250 -7.05 -12.02 9.83
C LYS A 250 -6.95 -12.07 11.35
N GLY A 251 -5.84 -12.55 11.90
CA GLY A 251 -5.49 -12.51 13.32
C GLY A 251 -5.26 -11.12 13.82
N ILE A 252 -4.39 -10.40 13.13
CA ILE A 252 -4.15 -8.98 13.36
C ILE A 252 -5.47 -8.23 13.17
N ASP A 253 -6.15 -8.32 12.02
CA ASP A 253 -7.42 -7.66 11.74
C ASP A 253 -8.52 -7.98 12.74
N LYS A 254 -8.62 -9.22 13.24
CA LYS A 254 -9.60 -9.62 14.26
C LYS A 254 -9.22 -9.17 15.67
N ILE A 255 -7.92 -9.15 16.00
CA ILE A 255 -7.41 -8.54 17.24
C ILE A 255 -7.63 -7.02 17.20
N LEU A 256 -7.36 -6.38 16.06
CA LEU A 256 -7.62 -4.96 15.81
C LEU A 256 -9.12 -4.67 15.86
N ASP A 257 -9.96 -5.50 15.25
CA ASP A 257 -11.42 -5.39 15.29
C ASP A 257 -11.94 -5.57 16.72
N GLN A 258 -11.46 -6.55 17.49
CA GLN A 258 -11.89 -6.78 18.88
C GLN A 258 -11.43 -5.67 19.83
N VAL A 259 -10.26 -5.08 19.61
CA VAL A 259 -9.78 -3.93 20.38
C VAL A 259 -10.55 -2.66 20.00
N ASN A 260 -10.97 -2.52 18.74
CA ASN A 260 -11.78 -1.40 18.24
C ASN A 260 -13.30 -1.57 18.46
N SER A 261 -13.81 -2.78 18.75
CA SER A 261 -15.26 -3.12 18.71
C SER A 261 -16.12 -2.57 19.84
N PHE A 262 -15.69 -1.54 20.55
CA PHE A 262 -16.51 -0.81 21.52
C PHE A 262 -17.14 -1.63 22.67
N ASP A 263 -16.73 -2.89 22.87
CA ASP A 263 -17.11 -3.67 24.04
C ASP A 263 -16.19 -3.28 25.19
N LYS A 264 -16.59 -2.27 25.96
CA LYS A 264 -15.86 -1.82 27.16
C LYS A 264 -15.72 -2.89 28.24
N SER A 265 -16.47 -3.99 28.16
CA SER A 265 -16.30 -5.15 29.06
C SER A 265 -15.16 -6.08 28.62
N LYS A 266 -14.68 -5.93 27.38
CA LYS A 266 -13.54 -6.66 26.80
C LYS A 266 -12.37 -5.76 26.37
N SER A 267 -12.57 -4.44 26.32
CA SER A 267 -11.50 -3.47 26.12
C SER A 267 -10.57 -3.52 27.33
N GLY A 268 -9.41 -4.15 27.18
CA GLY A 268 -8.44 -4.15 28.27
C GLY A 268 -7.40 -5.25 28.27
N ASN A 269 -7.46 -6.25 27.39
CA ASN A 269 -6.37 -7.22 27.33
C ASN A 269 -6.13 -7.75 25.91
N VAL A 270 -5.12 -7.18 25.24
CA VAL A 270 -4.62 -7.66 23.93
C VAL A 270 -4.32 -9.17 23.99
N GLU A 271 -3.88 -9.67 25.14
CA GLU A 271 -3.63 -11.10 25.37
C GLU A 271 -4.92 -11.94 25.37
N ALA A 272 -6.05 -11.38 25.79
CA ALA A 272 -7.34 -12.07 25.74
C ALA A 272 -7.91 -12.11 24.31
N ALA A 273 -7.81 -11.01 23.57
CA ALA A 273 -8.19 -10.95 22.15
C ALA A 273 -7.35 -11.91 21.30
N LEU A 274 -6.05 -11.96 21.58
CA LEU A 274 -5.12 -12.93 20.99
C LEU A 274 -5.52 -14.38 21.29
N LYS A 275 -5.87 -14.71 22.54
CA LYS A 275 -6.31 -16.05 22.95
C LYS A 275 -7.65 -16.44 22.31
N ASP A 276 -8.59 -15.52 22.21
CA ASP A 276 -9.89 -15.75 21.54
C ASP A 276 -9.70 -15.97 20.04
N PHE A 277 -8.82 -15.19 19.39
CA PHE A 277 -8.46 -15.40 18.00
C PHE A 277 -7.80 -16.77 17.79
N ALA A 278 -6.82 -17.11 18.63
CA ALA A 278 -6.10 -18.37 18.55
C ALA A 278 -7.04 -19.56 18.68
N LYS A 279 -7.92 -19.54 19.68
CA LYS A 279 -8.93 -20.58 19.91
C LYS A 279 -9.91 -20.73 18.75
N ALA A 280 -10.38 -19.62 18.19
CA ALA A 280 -11.33 -19.64 17.07
C ALA A 280 -10.72 -20.21 15.77
N ASN A 281 -9.40 -20.26 15.67
CA ASN A 281 -8.68 -20.76 14.51
C ASN A 281 -7.85 -22.02 14.82
N GLY A 282 -8.07 -22.66 15.97
CA GLY A 282 -7.38 -23.90 16.34
C GLY A 282 -5.88 -23.76 16.60
N LEU A 283 -5.38 -22.54 16.82
CA LEU A 283 -3.97 -22.28 17.09
C LEU A 283 -3.63 -22.64 18.55
N SER A 284 -2.60 -23.47 18.74
CA SER A 284 -2.06 -23.79 20.06
C SER A 284 -1.07 -22.71 20.53
N GLU A 285 -0.83 -22.58 21.84
CA GLU A 285 0.16 -21.62 22.35
C GLU A 285 1.60 -21.90 21.90
N SER A 286 1.86 -23.13 21.44
CA SER A 286 3.15 -23.57 20.90
C SER A 286 3.30 -23.27 19.40
N SER A 287 2.22 -22.92 18.70
CA SER A 287 2.23 -22.65 17.26
C SER A 287 3.09 -21.42 16.92
N PRO A 288 3.87 -21.47 15.82
CA PRO A 288 4.63 -20.32 15.32
C PRO A 288 3.77 -19.06 15.14
N GLU A 289 2.52 -19.23 14.69
CA GLU A 289 1.55 -18.17 14.42
C GLU A 289 1.08 -17.49 15.70
N TYR A 290 0.79 -18.26 16.76
CA TYR A 290 0.45 -17.70 18.07
C TYR A 290 1.63 -16.95 18.70
N LYS A 291 2.86 -17.47 18.57
CA LYS A 291 4.07 -16.82 19.08
C LYS A 291 4.32 -15.47 18.40
N LYS A 292 4.19 -15.42 17.06
CA LYS A 292 4.36 -14.18 16.27
C LYS A 292 3.27 -13.15 16.60
N LEU A 293 2.01 -13.57 16.73
CA LEU A 293 0.93 -12.70 17.16
C LEU A 293 1.12 -12.20 18.60
N LYS A 294 1.70 -13.03 19.48
CA LYS A 294 2.05 -12.66 20.86
C LYS A 294 3.20 -11.67 20.95
N GLU A 295 4.24 -11.84 20.13
CA GLU A 295 5.39 -10.92 20.04
C GLU A 295 4.95 -9.54 19.51
N LEU A 296 4.15 -9.51 18.44
CA LEU A 296 3.60 -8.26 17.89
C LEU A 296 2.67 -7.56 18.91
N SER A 297 1.86 -8.32 19.63
CA SER A 297 1.02 -7.82 20.72
C SER A 297 1.84 -7.25 21.88
N ALA A 298 2.99 -7.86 22.21
CA ALA A 298 3.88 -7.42 23.27
C ALA A 298 4.63 -6.12 22.90
N ASP A 299 5.04 -5.97 21.64
CA ASP A 299 5.63 -4.73 21.12
C ASP A 299 4.63 -3.56 21.16
N ILE A 300 3.36 -3.84 20.85
CA ILE A 300 2.28 -2.85 20.94
C ILE A 300 1.99 -2.46 22.40
N ALA A 301 2.09 -3.40 23.33
CA ALA A 301 1.82 -3.20 24.77
C ALA A 301 3.02 -2.69 25.59
N GLY A 302 4.21 -2.55 24.98
CA GLY A 302 5.45 -2.19 25.67
C GLY A 302 5.48 -0.74 26.21
N SER A 303 6.26 -0.50 27.26
CA SER A 303 6.36 0.80 27.97
C SER A 303 6.99 1.95 27.16
N LYS A 304 7.59 1.65 26.01
CA LYS A 304 8.12 2.63 25.02
C LYS A 304 7.27 2.71 23.75
N SER A 305 6.16 1.98 23.67
CA SER A 305 5.31 1.99 22.48
C SER A 305 4.58 3.32 22.36
N LYS A 306 4.26 3.71 21.12
CA LYS A 306 3.42 4.88 20.80
C LYS A 306 1.95 4.71 21.24
N GLY A 307 1.61 3.59 21.89
CA GLY A 307 0.25 3.18 22.19
C GLY A 307 -0.39 2.40 21.04
N PHE A 308 -1.36 1.54 21.37
CA PHE A 308 -2.01 0.62 20.43
C PHE A 308 -2.57 1.29 19.18
N ASN A 309 -3.28 2.42 19.36
CA ASN A 309 -3.93 3.11 18.24
C ASN A 309 -2.92 3.69 17.26
N GLU A 310 -1.83 4.31 17.75
CA GLU A 310 -0.80 4.91 16.89
C GLU A 310 -0.07 3.84 16.09
N SER A 311 0.31 2.73 16.72
CA SER A 311 0.94 1.59 16.04
C SER A 311 0.03 0.97 14.98
N ARG A 312 -1.29 0.84 15.24
CA ARG A 312 -2.25 0.34 14.25
C ARG A 312 -2.38 1.29 13.06
N ILE A 313 -2.50 2.60 13.30
CA ILE A 313 -2.62 3.60 12.23
C ILE A 313 -1.35 3.62 11.37
N GLU A 314 -0.18 3.52 12.00
CA GLU A 314 1.11 3.44 11.31
C GLU A 314 1.19 2.17 10.45
N TYR A 315 0.83 1.01 11.01
CA TYR A 315 0.78 -0.26 10.27
C TYR A 315 -0.19 -0.20 9.09
N TYR A 316 -1.42 0.27 9.32
CA TYR A 316 -2.42 0.44 8.27
C TYR A 316 -1.91 1.37 7.17
N THR A 317 -1.31 2.51 7.54
CA THR A 317 -0.78 3.47 6.56
C THR A 317 0.33 2.87 5.70
N GLN A 318 1.22 2.08 6.31
CA GLN A 318 2.31 1.40 5.59
C GLN A 318 1.82 0.26 4.68
N ASN A 319 0.69 -0.38 5.04
CA ASN A 319 0.16 -1.57 4.38
C ASN A 319 -1.17 -1.35 3.64
N LYS A 320 -1.61 -0.10 3.49
CA LYS A 320 -2.96 0.26 3.03
C LYS A 320 -3.36 -0.44 1.73
N GLU A 321 -2.51 -0.36 0.71
CA GLU A 321 -2.78 -0.95 -0.61
C GLU A 321 -2.95 -2.47 -0.54
N ARG A 322 -2.08 -3.14 0.23
CA ARG A 322 -2.19 -4.59 0.49
C ARG A 322 -3.51 -4.91 1.19
N ILE A 323 -3.80 -4.22 2.30
CA ILE A 323 -5.01 -4.41 3.11
C ILE A 323 -6.27 -4.21 2.26
N HIS A 324 -6.28 -3.18 1.42
CA HIS A 324 -7.43 -2.88 0.55
C HIS A 324 -7.59 -3.92 -0.56
N THR A 325 -6.48 -4.34 -1.17
CA THR A 325 -6.48 -5.39 -2.20
C THR A 325 -6.95 -6.73 -1.62
N GLU A 326 -6.50 -7.12 -0.42
CA GLU A 326 -6.96 -8.33 0.26
C GLU A 326 -8.44 -8.27 0.60
N ALA A 327 -8.90 -7.14 1.16
CA ALA A 327 -10.30 -6.95 1.51
C ALA A 327 -11.19 -7.11 0.27
N LEU A 328 -10.85 -6.43 -0.83
CA LEU A 328 -11.64 -6.49 -2.06
C LEU A 328 -11.56 -7.83 -2.76
N THR A 329 -10.39 -8.47 -2.80
CA THR A 329 -10.25 -9.83 -3.34
C THR A 329 -11.05 -10.83 -2.50
N GLY A 330 -11.08 -10.68 -1.18
CA GLY A 330 -11.91 -11.50 -0.30
C GLY A 330 -13.41 -11.27 -0.51
N MET A 331 -13.82 -10.03 -0.82
CA MET A 331 -15.24 -9.69 -1.07
C MET A 331 -15.73 -10.14 -2.46
N TYR A 332 -14.89 -9.97 -3.48
CA TYR A 332 -15.31 -10.06 -4.89
C TYR A 332 -14.63 -11.19 -5.67
N GLY A 333 -13.43 -11.61 -5.28
CA GLY A 333 -12.67 -12.70 -5.92
C GLY A 333 -12.64 -12.56 -7.44
N ASP A 334 -13.05 -13.63 -8.13
CA ASP A 334 -13.08 -13.70 -9.60
C ASP A 334 -14.04 -12.71 -10.27
N LYS A 335 -14.85 -11.96 -9.51
CA LYS A 335 -15.68 -10.88 -10.05
C LYS A 335 -14.89 -9.60 -10.31
N ILE A 336 -13.68 -9.48 -9.77
CA ILE A 336 -12.79 -8.36 -10.10
C ILE A 336 -12.33 -8.56 -11.55
N GLU A 337 -12.54 -7.54 -12.38
CA GLU A 337 -12.03 -7.47 -13.74
C GLU A 337 -10.62 -6.86 -13.75
N SER A 338 -10.42 -5.78 -13.00
CA SER A 338 -9.13 -5.11 -12.86
C SER A 338 -9.02 -4.38 -11.53
N ILE A 339 -7.77 -4.18 -11.09
CA ILE A 339 -7.42 -3.30 -9.98
C ILE A 339 -6.12 -2.56 -10.35
N ASP A 340 -6.16 -1.23 -10.38
CA ASP A 340 -5.04 -0.38 -10.85
C ASP A 340 -4.35 0.41 -9.71
N GLY A 341 -4.58 -0.02 -8.46
CA GLY A 341 -4.11 0.68 -7.26
C GLY A 341 -4.97 1.88 -6.85
N THR A 342 -5.70 2.50 -7.78
CA THR A 342 -6.65 3.60 -7.49
C THR A 342 -8.10 3.14 -7.45
N LYS A 343 -8.43 2.13 -8.25
CA LYS A 343 -9.78 1.62 -8.43
C LYS A 343 -9.77 0.13 -8.74
N ALA A 344 -10.78 -0.57 -8.25
CA ALA A 344 -11.17 -1.90 -8.67
C ALA A 344 -12.44 -1.81 -9.52
N VAL A 345 -12.45 -2.50 -10.66
CA VAL A 345 -13.60 -2.61 -11.56
C VAL A 345 -14.12 -4.05 -11.49
N LEU A 346 -15.44 -4.21 -11.33
CA LEU A 346 -16.07 -5.52 -11.35
C LEU A 346 -16.52 -5.86 -12.77
N LYS A 347 -16.42 -7.16 -13.13
CA LYS A 347 -16.79 -7.70 -14.43
C LYS A 347 -18.20 -7.28 -14.84
N ASN A 348 -18.41 -7.17 -16.15
CA ASN A 348 -19.69 -6.79 -16.76
C ASN A 348 -20.19 -5.38 -16.34
N GLY A 349 -19.30 -4.52 -15.82
CA GLY A 349 -19.67 -3.21 -15.30
C GLY A 349 -20.53 -3.28 -14.03
N GLU A 350 -20.46 -4.39 -13.28
CA GLU A 350 -21.27 -4.61 -12.08
C GLU A 350 -20.96 -3.63 -10.94
N GLY A 351 -19.79 -2.99 -10.95
CA GLY A 351 -19.37 -2.12 -9.87
C GLY A 351 -18.00 -1.45 -10.07
N HIS A 352 -17.80 -0.35 -9.35
CA HIS A 352 -16.51 0.34 -9.23
C HIS A 352 -16.24 0.62 -7.76
N ILE A 353 -15.01 0.39 -7.31
CA ILE A 353 -14.59 0.62 -5.93
C ILE A 353 -13.27 1.39 -5.93
N ILE A 354 -13.22 2.53 -5.24
CA ILE A 354 -12.00 3.32 -5.03
C ILE A 354 -11.12 2.59 -4.00
N THR A 355 -9.86 2.34 -4.35
CA THR A 355 -8.93 1.52 -3.53
C THR A 355 -7.84 2.34 -2.87
N ASN A 356 -7.53 3.54 -3.37
CA ASN A 356 -6.48 4.40 -2.80
C ASN A 356 -6.97 5.36 -1.71
N GLY A 357 -8.28 5.43 -1.44
CA GLY A 357 -8.83 6.19 -0.31
C GLY A 357 -8.23 5.74 1.02
N LYS A 358 -8.10 6.63 2.00
CA LYS A 358 -7.62 6.27 3.34
C LYS A 358 -8.80 6.04 4.28
N TYR A 359 -8.81 4.90 4.97
CA TYR A 359 -9.80 4.57 5.97
C TYR A 359 -9.40 5.14 7.35
N ASP A 360 -10.29 5.92 7.96
CA ASP A 360 -10.11 6.51 9.28
C ASP A 360 -11.29 6.13 10.20
N LEU A 361 -10.98 5.66 11.41
CA LEU A 361 -11.95 5.35 12.47
C LEU A 361 -12.14 6.55 13.38
N GLN A 362 -13.37 6.93 13.70
CA GLN A 362 -13.63 8.06 14.61
C GLN A 362 -13.17 7.80 16.07
N LEU A 363 -12.81 6.56 16.39
CA LEU A 363 -12.24 6.16 17.69
C LEU A 363 -10.76 6.46 17.82
N ASP A 364 -10.12 6.71 16.68
CA ASP A 364 -8.69 7.01 16.61
C ASP A 364 -8.42 8.49 16.82
N ASN A 365 -9.46 9.29 16.64
CA ASN A 365 -9.42 10.73 16.84
C ASN A 365 -8.93 11.02 18.25
N LYS A 366 -8.10 12.06 18.39
CA LYS A 366 -7.54 12.49 19.67
C LYS A 366 -8.17 13.78 20.16
N THR A 367 -8.72 14.55 19.24
CA THR A 367 -9.33 15.85 19.53
C THR A 367 -10.59 15.67 20.35
N ASN A 368 -10.67 16.34 21.49
CA ASN A 368 -11.82 16.31 22.41
C ASN A 368 -12.16 17.75 22.78
N LEU A 369 -13.28 18.25 22.27
CA LEU A 369 -13.72 19.63 22.40
C LEU A 369 -15.01 19.70 23.20
N ASN A 370 -14.99 20.50 24.26
CA ASN A 370 -16.14 20.71 25.14
C ASN A 370 -16.71 22.10 24.90
N PHE A 371 -18.00 22.14 24.59
CA PHE A 371 -18.77 23.34 24.33
C PHE A 371 -19.80 23.52 25.44
N LYS A 372 -19.83 24.72 26.04
CA LYS A 372 -20.77 25.03 27.10
C LYS A 372 -22.15 25.31 26.53
N ARG A 373 -23.21 24.79 27.16
CA ARG A 373 -24.60 25.11 26.82
C ARG A 373 -25.31 25.86 27.93
N GLU A 374 -25.98 26.94 27.55
CA GLU A 374 -26.88 27.69 28.40
C GLU A 374 -28.26 27.03 28.45
N HIS A 375 -28.77 26.82 29.66
CA HIS A 375 -30.15 26.42 29.90
C HIS A 375 -30.66 26.98 31.23
N GLU A 376 -31.97 26.89 31.47
CA GLU A 376 -32.57 27.23 32.77
C GLU A 376 -32.62 25.99 33.66
N ASN A 377 -32.07 26.07 34.87
CA ASN A 377 -32.13 24.98 35.83
C ASN A 377 -33.53 24.87 36.48
N MET A 378 -33.74 23.87 37.35
CA MET A 378 -35.05 23.61 37.99
C MET A 378 -35.60 24.76 38.85
N ILE A 379 -34.79 25.80 39.14
CA ILE A 379 -35.21 27.01 39.88
C ILE A 379 -35.23 28.26 38.98
N GLY A 380 -35.17 28.10 37.66
CA GLY A 380 -35.27 29.19 36.67
C GLY A 380 -34.01 30.05 36.54
N MET A 381 -32.86 29.60 37.06
CA MET A 381 -31.59 30.31 36.87
C MET A 381 -30.92 29.86 35.58
N LYS A 382 -30.46 30.83 34.78
CA LYS A 382 -29.57 30.55 33.64
C LYS A 382 -28.25 29.99 34.15
N VAL A 383 -27.96 28.76 33.77
CA VAL A 383 -26.71 28.06 34.06
C VAL A 383 -26.02 27.68 32.75
N SER A 384 -24.70 27.54 32.79
CA SER A 384 -23.86 27.20 31.63
C SER A 384 -23.08 25.94 31.98
N ASP A 385 -23.56 24.79 31.51
CA ASP A 385 -22.98 23.48 31.80
C ASP A 385 -22.13 22.99 30.61
N PRO A 386 -21.04 22.25 30.85
CA PRO A 386 -20.23 21.64 29.78
C PRO A 386 -20.98 20.43 29.19
N ASP A 387 -21.99 20.69 28.35
CA ASP A 387 -22.99 19.68 28.00
C ASP A 387 -22.86 19.15 26.56
N TYR A 388 -22.18 19.86 25.65
CA TYR A 388 -21.90 19.32 24.32
C TYR A 388 -20.43 19.01 24.11
N ASN A 389 -20.14 17.74 23.88
CA ASN A 389 -18.80 17.25 23.67
C ASN A 389 -18.67 16.64 22.26
N MET A 390 -17.84 17.27 21.44
CA MET A 390 -17.28 16.66 20.23
C MET A 390 -16.05 15.87 20.65
N ARG A 391 -16.27 14.57 20.92
CA ARG A 391 -15.26 13.61 21.38
C ARG A 391 -15.04 12.52 20.36
N PRO A 392 -13.89 11.82 20.45
CA PRO A 392 -13.68 10.57 19.74
C PRO A 392 -14.84 9.60 19.98
N GLY A 393 -15.36 9.01 18.91
CA GLY A 393 -16.59 8.20 18.93
C GLY A 393 -17.89 8.91 18.55
N ASN A 394 -17.91 10.25 18.43
CA ASN A 394 -19.11 11.03 18.07
C ASN A 394 -18.83 12.02 16.92
N GLU A 395 -17.97 11.63 15.98
CA GLU A 395 -17.35 12.53 14.99
C GLU A 395 -17.50 12.02 13.55
N CYS A 396 -18.54 11.22 13.27
CA CYS A 396 -18.69 10.55 11.98
C CYS A 396 -18.68 11.49 10.77
N PHE A 397 -19.27 12.69 10.88
CA PHE A 397 -19.25 13.67 9.79
C PHE A 397 -17.84 14.24 9.56
N PRO A 398 -17.16 14.88 10.53
CA PRO A 398 -15.80 15.39 10.31
C PRO A 398 -14.81 14.28 9.94
N THR A 399 -14.91 13.06 10.49
CA THR A 399 -14.07 11.92 10.07
C THR A 399 -14.33 11.55 8.60
N THR A 400 -15.58 11.40 8.18
CA THR A 400 -15.91 11.11 6.77
C THR A 400 -15.40 12.23 5.84
N ASN A 401 -15.48 13.49 6.27
CA ASN A 401 -14.97 14.60 5.49
C ASN A 401 -13.43 14.56 5.38
N ALA A 402 -12.73 14.20 6.45
CA ALA A 402 -11.28 14.06 6.46
C ALA A 402 -10.81 12.96 5.49
N VAL A 403 -11.54 11.83 5.41
CA VAL A 403 -11.30 10.76 4.42
C VAL A 403 -11.35 11.32 2.99
N GLN A 404 -12.38 12.12 2.66
CA GLN A 404 -12.47 12.77 1.35
C GLN A 404 -11.36 13.78 1.10
N ALA A 405 -10.99 14.55 2.13
CA ALA A 405 -9.94 15.56 2.04
C ALA A 405 -8.56 14.93 1.78
N ASP A 406 -8.21 13.86 2.49
CA ASP A 406 -6.97 13.09 2.24
C ASP A 406 -6.98 12.51 0.83
N HIS A 407 -8.10 11.90 0.41
CA HIS A 407 -8.27 11.37 -0.94
C HIS A 407 -8.14 12.44 -2.04
N ALA A 408 -8.64 13.65 -1.80
CA ALA A 408 -8.48 14.79 -2.70
C ALA A 408 -7.05 15.39 -2.69
N GLY A 409 -6.14 14.82 -1.89
CA GLY A 409 -4.73 15.18 -1.83
C GLY A 409 -4.40 16.27 -0.80
N ALA A 410 -5.33 16.62 0.08
CA ALA A 410 -4.99 17.48 1.22
C ALA A 410 -4.15 16.70 2.24
N LYS A 411 -3.30 17.44 2.95
CA LYS A 411 -2.44 16.89 4.01
C LYS A 411 -2.70 17.68 5.29
N PRO A 412 -2.59 17.02 6.46
CA PRO A 412 -2.65 17.73 7.72
C PRO A 412 -1.50 18.75 7.78
N ARG A 413 -1.77 19.92 8.35
CA ARG A 413 -0.78 20.99 8.53
C ARG A 413 0.31 20.56 9.52
N ASP A 414 -0.08 19.75 10.50
CA ASP A 414 0.81 19.01 11.37
C ASP A 414 0.87 17.53 10.94
N PRO A 415 1.98 17.06 10.35
CA PRO A 415 2.13 15.68 9.89
C PRO A 415 2.02 14.62 11.00
N SER A 416 2.12 15.01 12.28
CA SER A 416 1.93 14.10 13.41
C SER A 416 0.45 13.84 13.74
N LYS A 417 -0.46 14.62 13.16
CA LYS A 417 -1.91 14.50 13.37
C LYS A 417 -2.58 13.72 12.25
N GLN A 418 -3.65 13.03 12.60
CA GLN A 418 -4.60 12.57 11.60
C GLN A 418 -5.28 13.78 10.94
N MET A 419 -5.76 13.59 9.71
CA MET A 419 -6.40 14.65 8.95
C MET A 419 -7.59 15.25 9.72
N VAL A 420 -8.44 14.40 10.32
CA VAL A 420 -9.58 14.83 11.13
C VAL A 420 -9.17 15.66 12.34
N ASP A 421 -8.11 15.27 13.06
CA ASP A 421 -7.61 16.00 14.23
C ASP A 421 -7.07 17.39 13.85
N ASP A 422 -6.33 17.47 12.75
CA ASP A 422 -5.84 18.74 12.21
C ASP A 422 -7.00 19.64 11.73
N MET A 423 -8.01 19.05 11.10
CA MET A 423 -9.23 19.72 10.64
C MET A 423 -10.06 20.26 11.81
N LEU A 424 -10.25 19.49 12.88
CA LEU A 424 -10.97 19.95 14.07
C LEU A 424 -10.21 21.08 14.79
N PHE A 425 -8.89 20.94 14.93
CA PHE A 425 -8.04 22.00 15.46
C PHE A 425 -8.14 23.29 14.64
N THR A 426 -8.13 23.15 13.30
CA THR A 426 -8.31 24.25 12.36
C THR A 426 -9.68 24.90 12.48
N ALA A 427 -10.75 24.10 12.53
CA ALA A 427 -12.12 24.58 12.65
C ALA A 427 -12.30 25.42 13.92
N ARG A 428 -11.72 24.98 15.03
CA ARG A 428 -11.68 25.75 16.28
C ARG A 428 -10.88 27.05 16.12
N GLY A 429 -9.64 26.96 15.64
CA GLY A 429 -8.75 28.13 15.51
C GLY A 429 -9.26 29.21 14.54
N LYS A 430 -10.09 28.83 13.57
CA LYS A 430 -10.72 29.71 12.59
C LYS A 430 -12.11 30.19 12.99
N GLY A 431 -12.62 29.78 14.17
CA GLY A 431 -13.97 30.11 14.64
C GLY A 431 -15.09 29.48 13.81
N ILE A 432 -14.79 28.43 13.04
CA ILE A 432 -15.80 27.63 12.32
C ILE A 432 -16.60 26.79 13.33
N LEU A 433 -15.90 26.20 14.31
CA LEU A 433 -16.50 25.71 15.54
C LEU A 433 -16.53 26.85 16.55
N ASN A 434 -17.71 27.34 16.92
CA ASN A 434 -17.85 28.52 17.75
C ASN A 434 -18.02 28.15 19.22
N GLU A 435 -16.94 28.26 20.00
CA GLU A 435 -16.96 27.98 21.45
C GLU A 435 -17.80 29.00 22.26
N ASN A 436 -18.07 30.17 21.68
CA ASN A 436 -18.88 31.21 22.30
C ASN A 436 -20.38 31.08 21.98
N ASN A 437 -20.76 30.14 21.10
CA ASN A 437 -22.16 29.83 20.85
C ASN A 437 -22.68 28.89 21.95
N HIS A 438 -23.20 29.47 23.02
CA HIS A 438 -23.71 28.70 24.16
C HIS A 438 -25.06 28.02 23.92
N THR A 439 -25.63 28.07 22.71
CA THR A 439 -26.89 27.37 22.41
C THR A 439 -26.63 26.11 21.58
N SER A 440 -25.79 26.22 20.56
CA SER A 440 -25.53 25.16 19.57
C SER A 440 -24.05 25.01 19.18
N GLY A 441 -23.13 25.63 19.93
CA GLY A 441 -21.70 25.50 19.68
C GLY A 441 -21.25 24.05 19.64
N GLY A 442 -20.41 23.72 18.66
CA GLY A 442 -19.92 22.38 18.40
C GLY A 442 -20.77 21.57 17.42
N THR A 443 -21.96 22.04 17.01
CA THR A 443 -22.77 21.34 15.99
C THR A 443 -22.51 21.85 14.58
N GLU A 444 -21.64 22.84 14.38
CA GLU A 444 -21.46 23.52 13.08
C GLU A 444 -20.94 22.57 11.99
N LEU A 445 -20.15 21.57 12.37
CA LEU A 445 -19.66 20.52 11.47
C LEU A 445 -20.65 19.37 11.27
N GLN A 446 -21.84 19.43 11.89
CA GLN A 446 -22.95 18.53 11.55
C GLN A 446 -23.72 19.01 10.30
N GLY A 447 -23.52 20.26 9.88
CA GLY A 447 -24.12 20.87 8.70
C GLY A 447 -23.12 21.12 7.57
N TYR A 448 -23.64 21.36 6.36
CA TYR A 448 -22.79 21.56 5.17
C TYR A 448 -22.02 22.89 5.20
N ASP A 449 -22.56 23.95 5.79
CA ASP A 449 -21.90 25.27 5.82
C ASP A 449 -20.57 25.24 6.58
N GLY A 450 -20.53 24.57 7.73
CA GLY A 450 -19.30 24.38 8.49
C GLY A 450 -18.28 23.57 7.71
N ILE A 451 -18.74 22.51 7.03
CA ILE A 451 -17.91 21.65 6.18
C ILE A 451 -17.36 22.40 4.96
N ILE A 452 -18.15 23.23 4.30
CA ILE A 452 -17.71 24.06 3.16
C ILE A 452 -16.62 25.05 3.62
N LYS A 453 -16.86 25.75 4.74
CA LYS A 453 -15.87 26.67 5.31
C LYS A 453 -14.58 25.96 5.68
N LEU A 454 -14.69 24.77 6.27
CA LEU A 454 -13.54 23.98 6.69
C LEU A 454 -12.75 23.43 5.51
N ASN A 455 -13.39 22.89 4.48
CA ASN A 455 -12.68 22.40 3.29
C ASN A 455 -11.94 23.53 2.56
N LYS A 456 -12.51 24.74 2.52
CA LYS A 456 -11.84 25.91 1.94
C LYS A 456 -10.49 26.22 2.62
N GLU A 457 -10.37 25.97 3.92
CA GLU A 457 -9.11 26.13 4.67
C GLU A 457 -8.01 25.15 4.23
N TYR A 458 -8.35 24.13 3.42
CA TYR A 458 -7.43 23.14 2.86
C TYR A 458 -7.32 23.23 1.33
N ASN A 459 -7.79 24.34 0.71
CA ASN A 459 -7.88 24.50 -0.75
C ASN A 459 -8.70 23.39 -1.41
N LEU A 460 -9.83 23.05 -0.79
CA LEU A 460 -10.73 22.02 -1.24
C LEU A 460 -12.12 22.59 -1.53
N LYS A 461 -12.68 22.15 -2.65
CA LYS A 461 -14.03 22.44 -3.10
C LYS A 461 -15.00 21.36 -2.67
N VAL A 462 -16.09 21.75 -2.03
CA VAL A 462 -17.24 20.87 -1.78
C VAL A 462 -18.17 20.90 -2.99
N ASN A 463 -18.36 19.75 -3.64
CA ASN A 463 -19.24 19.58 -4.79
C ASN A 463 -20.49 18.80 -4.36
N MET A 464 -21.58 19.54 -4.14
CA MET A 464 -22.89 18.94 -3.83
C MET A 464 -23.40 18.17 -5.04
N LEU A 465 -23.82 16.92 -4.83
CA LEU A 465 -24.48 16.15 -5.89
C LEU A 465 -25.82 16.79 -6.23
N LYS A 466 -26.05 17.02 -7.52
CA LYS A 466 -27.28 17.58 -8.04
C LYS A 466 -28.25 16.45 -8.37
N TYR A 467 -29.51 16.66 -8.04
CA TYR A 467 -30.59 15.74 -8.33
C TYR A 467 -31.70 16.49 -9.08
N PRO A 468 -32.55 15.79 -9.87
CA PRO A 468 -33.78 16.38 -10.40
C PRO A 468 -34.75 16.78 -9.28
N ASP A 469 -35.78 17.55 -9.62
CA ASP A 469 -36.87 17.86 -8.67
C ASP A 469 -37.59 16.57 -8.25
N ASN A 470 -37.85 16.42 -6.94
CA ASN A 470 -38.40 15.20 -6.34
C ASN A 470 -37.66 13.90 -6.74
N PRO A 471 -36.36 13.81 -6.43
CA PRO A 471 -35.52 12.75 -6.98
C PRO A 471 -35.85 11.38 -6.41
N THR A 472 -35.93 10.39 -7.31
CA THR A 472 -36.10 8.98 -6.95
C THR A 472 -34.83 8.43 -6.30
N PHE A 473 -34.92 7.22 -5.75
CA PHE A 473 -33.73 6.51 -5.29
C PHE A 473 -32.73 6.27 -6.43
N ASP A 474 -33.21 5.93 -7.62
CA ASP A 474 -32.35 5.63 -8.77
C ASP A 474 -31.63 6.86 -9.30
N ASP A 475 -32.26 8.05 -9.26
CA ASP A 475 -31.60 9.31 -9.61
C ASP A 475 -30.42 9.60 -8.68
N LYS A 476 -30.63 9.41 -7.37
CA LYS A 476 -29.59 9.60 -6.35
C LYS A 476 -28.49 8.57 -6.51
N LYS A 477 -28.87 7.31 -6.73
CA LYS A 477 -27.96 6.20 -7.00
C LYS A 477 -27.08 6.50 -8.20
N ALA A 478 -27.66 6.92 -9.32
CA ALA A 478 -26.93 7.24 -10.54
C ALA A 478 -25.93 8.38 -10.34
N ALA A 479 -26.31 9.44 -9.63
CA ALA A 479 -25.43 10.57 -9.32
C ALA A 479 -24.24 10.16 -8.43
N ILE A 480 -24.48 9.37 -7.38
CA ILE A 480 -23.42 8.86 -6.50
C ILE A 480 -22.50 7.92 -7.29
N GLN A 481 -23.04 6.95 -8.01
CA GLN A 481 -22.25 6.04 -8.85
C GLN A 481 -21.41 6.80 -9.89
N GLY A 482 -21.95 7.87 -10.48
CA GLY A 482 -21.21 8.76 -11.39
C GLY A 482 -20.00 9.41 -10.73
N ALA A 483 -20.14 9.92 -9.50
CA ALA A 483 -19.02 10.48 -8.75
C ALA A 483 -17.95 9.43 -8.42
N ILE A 484 -18.35 8.22 -8.01
CA ILE A 484 -17.43 7.09 -7.76
C ILE A 484 -16.68 6.70 -9.03
N ARG A 485 -17.37 6.56 -10.17
CA ARG A 485 -16.73 6.23 -11.46
C ARG A 485 -15.67 7.27 -11.83
N ASN A 486 -15.91 8.53 -11.50
CA ASN A 486 -14.99 9.64 -11.69
C ASN A 486 -13.90 9.73 -10.60
N GLY A 487 -13.77 8.71 -9.74
CA GLY A 487 -12.72 8.61 -8.72
C GLY A 487 -12.96 9.45 -7.47
N ASN A 488 -14.19 9.90 -7.20
CA ASN A 488 -14.49 10.74 -6.05
C ASN A 488 -15.18 9.94 -4.95
N ILE A 489 -14.64 9.95 -3.73
CA ILE A 489 -15.32 9.42 -2.54
C ILE A 489 -16.50 10.32 -2.17
N VAL A 490 -17.68 9.74 -1.95
CA VAL A 490 -18.91 10.48 -1.68
C VAL A 490 -19.29 10.38 -0.21
N ASN A 491 -19.46 11.52 0.45
CA ASN A 491 -19.99 11.59 1.81
C ASN A 491 -21.52 11.63 1.74
N ALA A 492 -22.12 10.63 2.36
CA ALA A 492 -23.55 10.41 2.34
C ALA A 492 -24.07 10.16 3.75
N GLY A 493 -25.09 10.94 4.13
CA GLY A 493 -25.84 10.70 5.37
C GLY A 493 -26.90 9.62 5.19
N GLY A 494 -27.21 8.92 6.27
CA GLY A 494 -28.31 7.97 6.38
C GLY A 494 -28.93 7.99 7.77
N THR A 495 -30.09 7.34 7.89
CA THR A 495 -30.76 7.13 9.17
C THR A 495 -30.55 5.68 9.59
N PHE A 496 -29.80 5.49 10.67
CA PHE A 496 -29.46 4.19 11.19
C PHE A 496 -30.40 3.89 12.36
N ASN A 497 -31.08 2.76 12.30
CA ASN A 497 -31.96 2.30 13.38
C ASN A 497 -31.23 1.25 14.21
N VAL A 498 -30.02 1.59 14.65
CA VAL A 498 -29.12 0.71 15.39
C VAL A 498 -28.88 1.31 16.78
N ALA A 499 -28.85 0.48 17.82
CA ALA A 499 -28.64 0.95 19.18
C ALA A 499 -27.29 1.72 19.27
N GLY A 500 -27.35 2.99 19.66
CA GLY A 500 -26.17 3.87 19.76
C GLY A 500 -25.81 4.64 18.49
N VAL A 501 -26.48 4.39 17.35
CA VAL A 501 -26.25 5.09 16.07
C VAL A 501 -27.57 5.59 15.52
N GLY A 502 -27.80 6.91 15.56
CA GLY A 502 -28.98 7.55 14.99
C GLY A 502 -28.71 8.11 13.59
N ALA A 503 -28.46 9.41 13.50
CA ALA A 503 -27.98 10.03 12.27
C ALA A 503 -26.49 9.75 12.10
N HIS A 504 -26.10 9.21 10.94
CA HIS A 504 -24.71 8.80 10.68
C HIS A 504 -24.31 9.02 9.23
N ARG A 505 -23.01 9.17 8.99
CA ARG A 505 -22.44 9.45 7.67
C ARG A 505 -21.35 8.46 7.34
N ASN A 506 -21.36 8.04 6.09
CA ASN A 506 -20.39 7.12 5.52
C ASN A 506 -19.67 7.77 4.34
N ALA A 507 -18.41 7.38 4.14
CA ALA A 507 -17.68 7.61 2.91
C ALA A 507 -18.02 6.47 1.95
N ILE A 508 -18.91 6.70 0.99
CA ILE A 508 -19.15 5.74 -0.10
C ILE A 508 -17.91 5.77 -0.99
N VAL A 509 -17.22 4.62 -1.04
CA VAL A 509 -16.01 4.41 -1.83
C VAL A 509 -16.27 3.54 -3.05
N GLY A 510 -17.38 2.82 -3.08
CA GLY A 510 -17.71 1.96 -4.19
C GLY A 510 -19.17 1.57 -4.23
N TYR A 511 -19.50 0.76 -5.23
CA TYR A 511 -20.80 0.13 -5.37
C TYR A 511 -20.68 -1.17 -6.15
N ASP A 512 -21.67 -2.04 -5.96
CA ASP A 512 -21.92 -3.21 -6.80
C ASP A 512 -23.41 -3.31 -7.18
N SER A 513 -23.80 -4.44 -7.76
CA SER A 513 -25.19 -4.72 -8.15
C SER A 513 -26.18 -4.77 -6.97
N LYS A 514 -25.70 -4.95 -5.72
CA LYS A 514 -26.53 -5.15 -4.53
C LYS A 514 -26.50 -3.96 -3.57
N GLY A 515 -25.44 -3.15 -3.57
CA GLY A 515 -25.33 -2.07 -2.60
C GLY A 515 -24.13 -1.15 -2.74
N TRP A 516 -23.99 -0.30 -1.73
CA TRP A 516 -22.87 0.60 -1.52
C TRP A 516 -21.73 -0.12 -0.80
N VAL A 517 -20.50 0.18 -1.22
CA VAL A 517 -19.29 -0.18 -0.47
C VAL A 517 -18.79 1.09 0.20
N VAL A 518 -18.60 1.05 1.52
CA VAL A 518 -18.30 2.26 2.29
C VAL A 518 -17.11 2.08 3.22
N PHE A 519 -16.49 3.22 3.53
CA PHE A 519 -15.71 3.45 4.74
C PHE A 519 -16.65 4.04 5.79
N ASP A 520 -16.96 3.23 6.79
CA ASP A 520 -17.85 3.58 7.89
C ASP A 520 -17.02 3.99 9.11
N PRO A 521 -16.91 5.29 9.44
CA PRO A 521 -16.05 5.75 10.52
C PRO A 521 -16.51 5.31 11.92
N TYR A 522 -17.77 4.86 12.08
CA TYR A 522 -18.27 4.29 13.35
C TYR A 522 -17.83 2.83 13.53
N GLY A 523 -17.40 2.16 12.46
CA GLY A 523 -17.38 0.70 12.35
C GLY A 523 -18.65 0.17 11.72
N ASN A 524 -18.70 -1.10 11.34
CA ASN A 524 -19.80 -1.65 10.55
C ASN A 524 -21.16 -1.56 11.27
N ALA A 525 -21.91 -0.50 10.98
CA ALA A 525 -23.23 -0.21 11.53
C ALA A 525 -24.38 -0.91 10.79
N ASN A 526 -24.10 -1.97 10.01
CA ASN A 526 -25.12 -2.70 9.24
C ASN A 526 -25.96 -3.67 10.11
N THR A 527 -25.54 -3.93 11.36
CA THR A 527 -26.19 -4.87 12.30
C THR A 527 -26.60 -4.19 13.61
N LYS A 528 -27.29 -4.91 14.53
CA LYS A 528 -27.75 -4.37 15.82
C LYS A 528 -26.63 -4.01 16.82
N GLY A 529 -25.36 -4.10 16.40
CA GLY A 529 -24.15 -3.72 17.13
C GLY A 529 -22.97 -3.59 16.16
N TYR A 530 -21.77 -3.29 16.69
CA TYR A 530 -20.54 -3.24 15.90
C TYR A 530 -20.20 -4.63 15.32
N ASN A 531 -19.92 -4.71 14.01
CA ASN A 531 -19.52 -5.94 13.33
C ASN A 531 -18.29 -5.74 12.43
N GLY A 532 -17.13 -5.52 13.06
CA GLY A 532 -15.85 -5.28 12.39
C GLY A 532 -15.58 -3.81 12.08
N ASN A 533 -14.35 -3.51 11.63
CA ASN A 533 -13.85 -2.15 11.54
C ASN A 533 -14.59 -1.19 10.62
N GLY A 534 -15.48 -1.61 9.72
CA GLY A 534 -16.23 -0.69 8.84
C GLY A 534 -15.51 -0.30 7.54
N MET A 535 -14.31 -0.81 7.30
CA MET A 535 -13.59 -0.68 6.04
C MET A 535 -14.24 -1.59 4.97
N PHE A 536 -14.55 -1.02 3.81
CA PHE A 536 -15.31 -1.66 2.73
C PHE A 536 -16.61 -2.36 3.19
N ALA A 537 -17.27 -1.84 4.22
CA ALA A 537 -18.53 -2.37 4.68
C ALA A 537 -19.57 -2.28 3.55
N HIS A 538 -20.28 -3.38 3.31
CA HIS A 538 -21.31 -3.45 2.27
C HIS A 538 -22.68 -3.09 2.86
N TYR A 539 -23.36 -2.16 2.21
CA TYR A 539 -24.65 -1.63 2.62
C TYR A 539 -25.66 -1.79 1.48
N GLU A 540 -26.65 -2.66 1.68
CA GLU A 540 -27.71 -2.89 0.71
C GLU A 540 -28.42 -1.58 0.33
N TYR A 541 -28.72 -1.43 -0.94
CA TYR A 541 -29.45 -0.27 -1.46
C TYR A 541 -30.78 -0.07 -0.70
N GLY A 542 -31.06 1.18 -0.32
CA GLY A 542 -32.30 1.56 0.37
C GLY A 542 -32.34 1.28 1.88
N LYS A 543 -31.51 0.37 2.43
CA LYS A 543 -31.62 -0.09 3.84
C LYS A 543 -31.54 1.04 4.89
N PHE A 544 -30.68 2.03 4.68
CA PHE A 544 -30.50 3.18 5.60
C PHE A 544 -30.71 4.54 4.92
N ASN A 545 -31.31 4.53 3.72
CA ASN A 545 -31.45 5.73 2.89
C ASN A 545 -30.13 6.51 2.74
N LEU A 546 -29.00 5.79 2.59
CA LEU A 546 -27.68 6.37 2.37
C LEU A 546 -27.69 7.21 1.10
N GLY A 547 -27.38 8.49 1.23
CA GLY A 547 -27.45 9.47 0.14
C GLY A 547 -28.83 10.11 -0.04
N GLY A 548 -29.75 9.87 0.90
CA GLY A 548 -31.17 10.19 0.82
C GLY A 548 -31.52 11.67 0.72
N ASN A 549 -30.99 12.53 1.60
CA ASN A 549 -31.33 13.96 1.59
C ASN A 549 -30.35 14.76 0.73
N GLN A 550 -29.05 14.55 0.93
CA GLN A 550 -28.02 15.25 0.18
C GLN A 550 -26.65 14.59 0.39
N ALA A 551 -25.89 14.43 -0.69
CA ALA A 551 -24.53 13.88 -0.67
C ALA A 551 -23.57 14.80 -1.44
N TYR A 552 -22.28 14.68 -1.18
CA TYR A 552 -21.27 15.52 -1.80
C TYR A 552 -19.93 14.79 -1.91
N TYR A 553 -19.09 15.28 -2.81
CA TYR A 553 -17.68 14.90 -2.88
C TYR A 553 -16.80 16.13 -2.82
N VAL A 554 -15.51 15.91 -2.55
CA VAL A 554 -14.52 16.98 -2.42
C VAL A 554 -13.48 16.84 -3.53
N THR A 555 -13.07 17.98 -4.11
CA THR A 555 -11.97 18.06 -5.07
C THR A 555 -10.99 19.13 -4.61
N LYS A 556 -9.76 19.09 -5.11
CA LYS A 556 -8.84 20.22 -4.98
C LYS A 556 -9.38 21.42 -5.78
N ASP A 557 -9.35 22.61 -5.19
CA ASP A 557 -9.74 23.88 -5.85
C ASP A 557 -8.67 24.35 -6.86
#